data_AF-A0A537NJZ8-F1
#
_entry.id   AF-A0A537NJZ8-F1
#
_cell.length_a   1.000
_cell.length_b   1.000
_cell.length_c   1.000
_cell.angle_alpha   90.00
_cell.angle_beta   90.00
_cell.angle_gamma   90.00
#
_symmetry.space_group_name_H-M   'P 1'
#
loop_
_entity.id
_entity.type
_entity.pdbx_description
1 polymer ?
#
loop_
_entity_poly.entity_id
_entity_poly.type
_entity_poly.pdbx_seq_one_letter_code
_entity_poly.pdbx_strand_id
1 'polypeptide(L)'
;MQNRSAIPLSMVLLATLTASSASFAEDDFPLVGTYTENQPCKAGASDPNVSRVKITPTEIDSVFGLCTILQKKREGNTFAVHVDCKGPGGQMLGDVTFTMRDDKTVDFSDQDQTYNAVLYKCP
;
A
#
# COMPACT_ATOMS: atom_id res chain seq x y z
N MET A 1 72.10 -27.44 -13.92
CA MET A 1 71.33 -28.70 -13.90
C MET A 1 69.86 -28.36 -13.79
N GLN A 2 69.05 -28.90 -14.71
CA GLN A 2 67.57 -28.86 -14.76
C GLN A 2 66.89 -29.01 -13.38
N ASN A 3 65.67 -28.50 -13.12
CA ASN A 3 64.46 -29.06 -13.71
C ASN A 3 63.16 -28.28 -13.37
N ARG A 4 62.30 -28.07 -14.40
CA ARG A 4 60.81 -28.12 -14.44
C ARG A 4 59.98 -27.04 -13.74
N SER A 5 59.34 -26.13 -14.48
CA SER A 5 58.05 -26.26 -15.21
C SER A 5 56.78 -26.18 -14.34
N ALA A 6 56.17 -24.99 -14.42
CA ALA A 6 54.76 -24.67 -14.68
C ALA A 6 53.65 -25.52 -14.06
N ILE A 7 52.83 -24.88 -13.22
CA ILE A 7 51.36 -24.93 -13.30
C ILE A 7 50.79 -23.57 -12.84
N PRO A 8 50.27 -22.70 -13.72
CA PRO A 8 49.44 -21.59 -13.27
C PRO A 8 48.06 -22.16 -12.89
N LEU A 9 47.78 -22.23 -11.59
CA LEU A 9 46.47 -22.66 -11.10
C LEU A 9 45.45 -21.53 -11.36
N SER A 10 44.81 -21.63 -12.52
CA SER A 10 43.68 -20.79 -12.92
C SER A 10 42.52 -20.99 -11.94
N MET A 11 42.35 -20.09 -10.98
CA MET A 11 41.15 -20.02 -10.15
C MET A 11 40.06 -19.26 -10.92
N VAL A 12 39.21 -20.02 -11.61
CA VAL A 12 37.93 -19.52 -12.11
C VAL A 12 37.01 -19.33 -10.90
N LEU A 13 36.88 -18.09 -10.42
CA LEU A 13 35.83 -17.74 -9.45
C LEU A 13 34.49 -17.71 -10.20
N LEU A 14 33.66 -18.72 -9.95
CA LEU A 14 32.25 -18.74 -10.36
C LEU A 14 31.53 -17.58 -9.66
N ALA A 15 31.16 -16.56 -10.42
CA ALA A 15 30.20 -15.55 -9.97
C ALA A 15 28.82 -16.20 -9.84
N THR A 16 28.45 -16.62 -8.63
CA THR A 16 27.08 -16.98 -8.31
C THR A 16 26.22 -15.71 -8.39
N LEU A 17 25.51 -15.54 -9.51
CA LEU A 17 24.39 -14.60 -9.57
C LEU A 17 23.32 -15.12 -8.61
N THR A 18 23.28 -14.57 -7.40
CA THR A 18 22.10 -14.66 -6.54
C THR A 18 21.02 -13.86 -7.22
N ALA A 19 20.18 -14.54 -8.01
CA ALA A 19 18.90 -14.01 -8.44
C ALA A 19 18.07 -13.74 -7.19
N SER A 20 18.13 -12.51 -6.69
CA SER A 20 17.23 -12.00 -5.68
C SER A 20 15.83 -12.00 -6.31
N SER A 21 15.09 -13.08 -6.13
CA SER A 21 13.65 -13.07 -6.34
C SER A 21 13.10 -11.99 -5.42
N ALA A 22 12.72 -10.85 -6.01
CA ALA A 22 11.96 -9.83 -5.33
C ALA A 22 10.63 -10.48 -4.91
N SER A 23 10.59 -10.98 -3.69
CA SER A 23 9.36 -11.25 -2.99
C SER A 23 8.64 -9.91 -2.95
N PHE A 24 7.59 -9.74 -3.76
CA PHE A 24 6.62 -8.68 -3.56
C PHE A 24 6.00 -8.96 -2.19
N ALA A 25 6.59 -8.37 -1.16
CA ALA A 25 6.11 -8.51 0.19
C ALA A 25 4.68 -7.96 0.23
N GLU A 26 3.74 -8.82 0.60
CA GLU A 26 2.35 -8.46 0.93
C GLU A 26 2.28 -7.43 2.08
N ASP A 27 3.42 -7.07 2.68
CA ASP A 27 3.67 -6.07 3.71
C ASP A 27 3.93 -4.64 3.18
N ASP A 28 3.87 -4.38 1.86
CA ASP A 28 4.20 -3.06 1.30
C ASP A 28 3.09 -2.00 1.49
N PHE A 29 1.86 -2.42 1.82
CA PHE A 29 0.71 -1.52 1.98
C PHE A 29 0.07 -1.65 3.37
N PRO A 30 0.64 -1.01 4.42
CA PRO A 30 0.17 -1.12 5.81
C PRO A 30 -1.24 -0.56 6.06
N LEU A 31 -1.87 0.00 5.03
CA LEU A 31 -3.23 0.55 5.05
C LEU A 31 -4.31 -0.50 4.86
N VAL A 32 -3.99 -1.77 4.57
CA VAL A 32 -5.00 -2.84 4.50
C VAL A 32 -5.76 -2.95 5.83
N GLY A 33 -7.09 -2.94 5.76
CA GLY A 33 -7.96 -3.01 6.92
C GLY A 33 -9.38 -2.47 6.67
N THR A 34 -10.19 -2.47 7.72
CA THR A 34 -11.49 -1.81 7.75
C THR A 34 -11.42 -0.60 8.67
N TYR A 35 -12.03 0.50 8.24
CA TYR A 35 -11.96 1.79 8.90
C TYR A 35 -13.35 2.41 9.03
N THR A 36 -13.50 3.26 10.04
CA THR A 36 -14.59 4.23 10.13
C THR A 36 -14.06 5.64 9.86
N GLU A 37 -14.85 6.47 9.19
CA GLU A 37 -14.50 7.86 8.93
C GLU A 37 -14.93 8.76 10.09
N ASN A 38 -14.02 9.65 10.51
CA ASN A 38 -14.22 10.75 11.46
C ASN A 38 -14.71 10.36 12.86
N GLN A 39 -14.85 9.06 13.14
CA GLN A 39 -15.26 8.53 14.44
C GLN A 39 -14.53 7.23 14.75
N PRO A 40 -14.10 7.00 16.01
CA PRO A 40 -13.55 5.72 16.44
C PRO A 40 -14.54 4.57 16.29
N CYS A 41 -14.02 3.36 16.04
CA CYS A 41 -14.83 2.16 15.96
C CYS A 41 -15.48 1.85 17.33
N LYS A 42 -16.79 1.62 17.34
CA LYS A 42 -17.53 1.19 18.54
C LYS A 42 -17.32 -0.30 18.79
N ALA A 43 -17.18 -0.68 20.06
CA ALA A 43 -17.15 -2.09 20.46
C ALA A 43 -18.57 -2.68 20.39
N GLY A 44 -18.79 -3.60 19.45
CA GLY A 44 -20.07 -4.28 19.26
C GLY A 44 -20.98 -3.60 18.24
N ALA A 45 -21.53 -4.42 17.34
CA ALA A 45 -22.42 -4.11 16.21
C ALA A 45 -21.99 -2.95 15.28
N SER A 46 -22.09 -3.21 13.98
CA SER A 46 -21.86 -2.22 12.94
C SER A 46 -22.84 -1.05 13.05
N ASP A 47 -22.38 0.15 13.40
CA ASP A 47 -23.20 1.36 13.36
C ASP A 47 -23.47 1.74 11.88
N PRO A 48 -24.73 1.67 11.41
CA PRO A 48 -25.05 1.99 10.02
C PRO A 48 -24.93 3.49 9.69
N ASN A 49 -24.80 4.35 10.71
CA ASN A 49 -24.71 5.81 10.52
C ASN A 49 -23.27 6.30 10.35
N VAL A 50 -22.29 5.40 10.43
CA VAL A 50 -20.87 5.75 10.31
C VAL A 50 -20.35 5.25 8.98
N SER A 51 -19.85 6.17 8.15
CA SER A 51 -19.20 5.83 6.89
C SER A 51 -18.03 4.90 7.12
N ARG A 52 -17.93 3.87 6.27
CA ARG A 52 -16.90 2.84 6.34
C ARG A 52 -16.05 2.87 5.10
N VAL A 53 -14.78 2.56 5.31
CA VAL A 53 -13.82 2.37 4.24
C VAL A 53 -13.13 1.03 4.46
N LYS A 54 -13.15 0.16 3.46
CA LYS A 54 -12.41 -1.10 3.47
C LYS A 54 -11.31 -1.02 2.43
N ILE A 55 -10.07 -1.18 2.87
CA ILE A 55 -8.89 -1.13 2.03
C ILE A 55 -8.30 -2.53 1.94
N THR A 56 -8.12 -3.02 0.73
CA THR A 56 -7.41 -4.27 0.40
C THR A 56 -6.11 -3.92 -0.34
N PRO A 57 -5.25 -4.90 -0.66
CA PRO A 57 -4.07 -4.63 -1.49
C PRO A 57 -4.40 -4.08 -2.88
N THR A 58 -5.61 -4.29 -3.41
CA THR A 58 -5.96 -3.96 -4.80
C THR A 58 -7.18 -3.07 -4.91
N GLU A 59 -7.94 -2.86 -3.83
CA GLU A 59 -9.23 -2.18 -3.88
C GLU A 59 -9.47 -1.31 -2.64
N ILE A 60 -10.29 -0.29 -2.81
CA ILE A 60 -10.83 0.56 -1.74
C ILE A 60 -12.35 0.60 -1.93
N ASP A 61 -13.08 0.12 -0.94
CA ASP A 61 -14.55 0.12 -0.91
C ASP A 61 -15.01 1.18 0.10
N SER A 62 -15.80 2.14 -0.36
CA SER A 62 -16.27 3.30 0.41
C SER A 62 -17.67 3.73 0.00
N VAL A 63 -18.21 4.74 0.67
CA VAL A 63 -19.49 5.37 0.30
C VAL A 63 -19.50 5.96 -1.12
N PHE A 64 -18.32 6.23 -1.71
CA PHE A 64 -18.18 6.73 -3.07
C PHE A 64 -18.17 5.63 -4.14
N GLY A 65 -18.17 4.35 -3.71
CA GLY A 65 -18.14 3.18 -4.57
C GLY A 65 -16.88 2.35 -4.39
N LEU A 66 -16.73 1.36 -5.28
CA LEU A 66 -15.60 0.44 -5.31
C LEU A 66 -14.51 1.00 -6.23
N CYS A 67 -13.34 1.24 -5.67
CA CYS A 67 -12.18 1.75 -6.38
C CYS A 67 -11.11 0.67 -6.53
N THR A 68 -10.62 0.47 -7.75
CA THR A 68 -9.45 -0.36 -8.04
C THR A 68 -8.19 0.47 -7.85
N ILE A 69 -7.21 -0.04 -7.12
CA ILE A 69 -5.91 0.60 -6.95
C ILE A 69 -5.05 0.28 -8.18
N LEU A 70 -4.74 1.30 -8.97
CA LEU A 70 -3.94 1.18 -10.18
C LEU A 70 -2.45 1.36 -9.90
N GLN A 71 -2.10 2.31 -9.02
CA GLN A 71 -0.72 2.59 -8.63
C GLN A 71 -0.65 3.04 -7.18
N LYS A 72 0.51 2.81 -6.56
CA LYS A 72 0.82 3.25 -5.20
C LYS A 72 2.23 3.83 -5.17
N LYS A 73 2.40 4.93 -4.46
CA LYS A 73 3.70 5.53 -4.19
C LYS A 73 3.77 5.89 -2.72
N ARG A 74 4.85 5.48 -2.05
CA ARG A 74 5.10 5.79 -0.64
C ARG A 74 6.18 6.86 -0.52
N GLU A 75 5.91 7.86 0.31
CA GLU A 75 6.86 8.89 0.73
C GLU A 75 6.78 9.04 2.25
N GLY A 76 7.73 8.43 2.97
CA GLY A 76 7.71 8.41 4.44
C GLY A 76 6.47 7.70 5.00
N ASN A 77 5.63 8.46 5.71
CA ASN A 77 4.36 8.03 6.28
C ASN A 77 3.14 8.29 5.38
N THR A 78 3.35 8.84 4.18
CA THR A 78 2.30 9.17 3.22
C THR A 78 2.30 8.20 2.05
N PHE A 79 1.11 7.83 1.58
CA PHE A 79 0.86 7.03 0.39
C PHE A 79 -0.02 7.81 -0.58
N ALA A 80 0.53 8.10 -1.76
CA ALA A 80 -0.26 8.55 -2.90
C ALA A 80 -0.74 7.33 -3.68
N VAL A 81 -2.03 7.24 -3.93
CA VAL A 81 -2.69 6.09 -4.57
C VAL A 81 -3.51 6.58 -5.74
N HIS A 82 -3.21 6.05 -6.93
CA HIS A 82 -4.00 6.29 -8.13
C HIS A 82 -5.09 5.22 -8.25
N VAL A 83 -6.35 5.62 -8.44
CA VAL A 83 -7.50 4.73 -8.39
C VAL A 83 -8.45 4.89 -9.57
N ASP A 84 -9.16 3.81 -9.89
CA ASP A 84 -10.32 3.75 -10.79
C ASP A 84 -11.58 3.35 -10.00
N CYS A 85 -12.44 4.31 -9.72
CA CYS A 85 -13.65 4.18 -8.93
C CYS A 85 -14.89 3.96 -9.78
N LYS A 86 -15.69 2.95 -9.41
CA LYS A 86 -17.02 2.70 -9.97
C LYS A 86 -18.06 3.00 -8.90
N GLY A 87 -18.75 4.13 -9.06
CA GLY A 87 -19.77 4.60 -8.13
C GLY A 87 -21.10 4.91 -8.84
N PRO A 88 -22.11 5.40 -8.09
CA PRO A 88 -23.42 5.75 -8.62
C PRO A 88 -23.37 6.83 -9.72
N GLY A 89 -22.34 7.68 -9.71
CA GLY A 89 -22.10 8.72 -10.72
C GLY A 89 -21.37 8.25 -11.98
N GLY A 90 -21.03 6.96 -12.08
CA GLY A 90 -20.26 6.39 -13.18
C GLY A 90 -18.82 6.03 -12.80
N GLN A 91 -17.98 5.86 -13.80
CA GLN A 91 -16.56 5.55 -13.64
C GLN A 91 -15.74 6.84 -13.49
N MET A 92 -14.81 6.86 -12.55
CA MET A 92 -13.98 8.02 -12.23
C MET A 92 -12.54 7.60 -11.93
N LEU A 93 -11.57 8.27 -12.54
CA LEU A 93 -10.16 8.17 -12.18
C LEU A 93 -9.82 9.29 -11.20
N GLY A 94 -8.97 9.00 -10.21
CA GLY A 94 -8.52 10.02 -9.28
C GLY A 94 -7.27 9.61 -8.51
N ASP A 95 -6.62 10.59 -7.91
CA ASP A 95 -5.54 10.40 -6.96
C ASP A 95 -6.05 10.67 -5.54
N VAL A 96 -5.65 9.81 -4.60
CA VAL A 96 -5.96 9.99 -3.18
C VAL A 96 -4.69 9.86 -2.36
N THR A 97 -4.66 10.54 -1.23
CA THR A 97 -3.52 10.55 -0.33
C THR A 97 -3.94 10.02 1.03
N PHE A 98 -3.14 9.08 1.54
CA PHE A 98 -3.27 8.55 2.90
C PHE A 98 -2.02 8.92 3.70
N THR A 99 -2.17 9.56 4.87
CA THR A 99 -1.03 9.88 5.75
C THR A 99 -1.22 9.23 7.11
N MET A 100 -0.30 8.33 7.47
CA MET A 100 -0.34 7.66 8.78
C MET A 100 0.07 8.64 9.88
N ARG A 101 -0.71 8.68 10.95
CA ARG A 101 -0.44 9.48 12.15
C ARG A 101 0.17 8.63 13.28
N ASP A 102 0.81 9.31 14.24
CA ASP A 102 1.41 8.69 15.42
C ASP A 102 0.38 8.04 16.36
N ASP A 103 -0.87 8.53 16.34
CA ASP A 103 -1.99 8.00 17.13
C ASP A 103 -2.69 6.79 16.48
N LYS A 104 -2.08 6.23 15.42
CA LYS A 104 -2.58 5.07 14.64
C LYS A 104 -3.84 5.35 13.83
N THR A 105 -4.24 6.62 13.68
CA THR A 105 -5.23 7.03 12.69
C THR A 105 -4.57 7.34 11.35
N VAL A 106 -5.37 7.46 10.29
CA VAL A 106 -4.88 7.77 8.95
C VAL A 106 -5.66 8.95 8.41
N ASP A 107 -4.97 10.01 7.99
CA ASP A 107 -5.60 11.08 7.22
C ASP A 107 -5.83 10.64 5.78
N PHE A 108 -7.03 10.90 5.29
CA PHE A 108 -7.43 10.73 3.91
C PHE A 108 -7.74 12.08 3.29
N SER A 109 -7.26 12.30 2.06
CA SER A 109 -7.62 13.44 1.22
C SER A 109 -7.74 12.99 -0.24
N ASP A 110 -8.70 13.55 -0.96
CA ASP A 110 -8.70 13.53 -2.41
C ASP A 110 -7.62 14.46 -2.98
N GLN A 111 -7.37 14.36 -4.30
CA GLN A 111 -6.39 15.15 -5.03
C GLN A 111 -6.59 16.66 -4.85
N ASP A 112 -7.85 17.12 -4.90
CA ASP A 112 -8.20 18.54 -4.83
C ASP A 112 -8.36 19.06 -3.39
N GLN A 113 -8.17 18.20 -2.38
CA GLN A 113 -8.37 18.49 -0.96
C GLN A 113 -9.78 18.99 -0.62
N THR A 114 -10.76 18.66 -1.46
CA THR A 114 -12.17 19.03 -1.27
C THR A 114 -12.88 18.06 -0.35
N TYR A 115 -12.36 16.83 -0.24
CA TYR A 115 -12.84 15.83 0.70
C TYR A 115 -11.70 15.33 1.58
N ASN A 116 -11.88 15.48 2.89
CA ASN A 116 -10.90 15.07 3.90
C ASN A 116 -11.60 14.24 4.99
N ALA A 117 -10.94 13.19 5.46
CA ALA A 117 -11.44 12.37 6.56
C ALA A 117 -10.29 11.84 7.42
N VAL A 118 -10.57 11.62 8.70
CA VAL A 118 -9.69 10.85 9.59
C VAL A 118 -10.22 9.42 9.69
N LEU A 119 -9.43 8.45 9.26
CA LEU A 119 -9.78 7.03 9.27
C LEU A 119 -9.29 6.37 10.57
N TYR A 120 -10.22 5.72 11.26
CA TYR A 120 -9.96 4.95 12.47
C TYR A 120 -9.98 3.47 12.13
N LYS A 121 -8.84 2.77 12.29
CA LYS A 121 -8.75 1.34 11.99
C LYS A 121 -9.58 0.55 12.99
N CYS A 122 -10.47 -0.28 12.48
CA CYS A 122 -11.28 -1.18 13.30
C CYS A 122 -10.55 -2.52 13.54
N PRO A 123 -10.78 -3.13 14.71
CA PRO A 123 -10.26 -4.47 15.03
C PRO A 123 -10.86 -5.57 14.15
#